data_AF-A0A8J4TMF1-F1
#
_entry.id   AF-A0A8J4TMF1-F1
#
_cell.length_a   1.000
_cell.length_b   1.000
_cell.length_c   1.000
_cell.angle_alpha   90.00
_cell.angle_beta   90.00
_cell.angle_gamma   90.00
#
_symmetry.space_group_name_H-M   'P 1'
#
loop_
_entity.id
_entity.type
_entity.pdbx_description
1 polymer ?
#
loop_
_entity_poly.entity_id
_entity_poly.type
_entity_poly.pdbx_seq_one_letter_code
_entity_poly.pdbx_strand_id
1 'polypeptide(L)'
;MAVHLGGSAAHPGGQTAQAAFGSLNKLMSNKTPSISRKKLASPEVRCIINVLDECLCKVTVSSVLPCELVNPESVSEELGEPAVESLSVHLRLAQEYRSLQDTDTSEDKSKAREVQDSLRNFLRHVRPHIDVEPVKTALQGAGPIVQEDQQAVQALRTGLQAIREVLIEQLMTTPREEWEQRRFRQEAGDRQKRNAKLLYSVEQEVRTANEHRDDVISKKDKEIQHMKYSIHKVERECEEFEDQVKKKAEQQYQSDLKNSEVKRLQLQEEASQLQVQLNRLTAQNREREVALRQKNNKLETEIENWIQKYDAEMQGKQ
;
A
#
# COMPACT_ATOMS: atom_id res chain seq x y z
N MET A 1 16.31 -11.89 -27.42
CA MET A 1 16.95 -12.17 -26.13
C MET A 1 16.18 -11.41 -25.05
N ALA A 2 15.21 -12.07 -24.43
CA ALA A 2 14.37 -11.49 -23.39
C ALA A 2 14.92 -11.93 -22.03
N VAL A 3 15.39 -10.97 -21.24
CA VAL A 3 15.85 -11.21 -19.87
C VAL A 3 14.67 -10.94 -18.94
N HIS A 4 14.05 -12.01 -18.46
CA HIS A 4 13.15 -11.97 -17.32
C HIS A 4 13.97 -11.77 -16.05
N LEU A 5 13.84 -10.60 -15.42
CA LEU A 5 14.22 -10.39 -14.02
C LEU A 5 12.95 -10.15 -13.21
N GLY A 6 12.37 -11.24 -12.73
CA GLY A 6 11.43 -11.22 -11.61
C GLY A 6 12.23 -11.09 -10.32
N GLY A 7 12.34 -9.87 -9.80
CA GLY A 7 12.84 -9.57 -8.47
C GLY A 7 11.67 -9.34 -7.52
N SER A 8 11.14 -10.41 -6.94
CA SER A 8 10.18 -10.32 -5.83
C SER A 8 10.96 -9.93 -4.56
N ALA A 9 10.96 -8.63 -4.24
CA ALA A 9 11.45 -8.13 -2.97
C ALA A 9 10.42 -8.47 -1.88
N ALA A 10 10.67 -9.56 -1.16
CA ALA A 10 9.92 -9.93 0.03
C ALA A 10 10.04 -8.82 1.09
N HIS A 11 8.93 -8.15 1.39
CA HIS A 11 8.80 -7.22 2.50
C HIS A 11 9.09 -7.92 3.84
N PRO A 12 10.06 -7.47 4.66
CA PRO A 12 10.24 -7.96 6.02
C PRO A 12 9.36 -7.22 7.05
N GLY A 13 8.50 -6.29 6.62
CA GLY A 13 7.71 -5.43 7.50
C GLY A 13 6.40 -6.02 8.05
N GLY A 14 5.94 -7.18 7.53
CA GLY A 14 4.65 -7.75 7.92
C GLY A 14 4.69 -8.60 9.20
N GLN A 15 5.82 -9.28 9.46
CA GLN A 15 5.92 -10.24 10.57
C GLN A 15 6.18 -9.58 11.92
N THR A 16 6.87 -8.44 11.95
CA THR A 16 7.13 -7.67 13.18
C THR A 16 5.89 -6.94 13.69
N ALA A 17 5.01 -6.46 12.80
CA ALA A 17 3.73 -5.88 13.19
C ALA A 17 2.77 -6.95 13.76
N GLN A 18 2.69 -8.13 13.15
CA GLN A 18 1.86 -9.24 13.65
C GLN A 18 2.37 -9.80 14.98
N ALA A 19 3.69 -9.86 15.19
CA ALA A 19 4.28 -10.24 16.47
C ALA A 19 4.05 -9.19 17.57
N ALA A 20 4.05 -7.89 17.21
CA ALA A 20 3.74 -6.81 18.14
C ALA A 20 2.25 -6.75 18.53
N PHE A 21 1.34 -6.98 17.56
CA PHE A 21 -0.09 -7.11 17.83
C PHE A 21 -0.42 -8.39 18.62
N GLY A 22 0.25 -9.50 18.33
CA GLY A 22 0.16 -10.74 19.10
C GLY A 22 0.65 -10.57 20.55
N SER A 23 1.73 -9.82 20.77
CA SER A 23 2.23 -9.47 22.10
C SER A 23 1.31 -8.49 22.85
N LEU A 24 0.68 -7.54 22.16
CA LEU A 24 -0.31 -6.64 22.78
C LEU A 24 -1.58 -7.38 23.21
N ASN A 25 -2.09 -8.30 22.39
CA ASN A 25 -3.20 -9.18 22.81
C ASN A 25 -2.80 -10.12 23.94
N LYS A 26 -1.53 -10.54 24.02
CA LYS A 26 -1.00 -11.35 25.13
C LYS A 26 -0.79 -10.53 26.41
N LEU A 27 -0.57 -9.21 26.30
CA LEU A 27 -0.47 -8.28 27.43
C LEU A 27 -1.83 -7.74 27.91
N MET A 28 -2.85 -7.72 27.03
CA MET A 28 -4.24 -7.42 27.40
C MET A 28 -5.02 -8.65 27.84
N SER A 29 -4.56 -9.86 27.50
CA SER A 29 -4.97 -11.12 28.12
C SER A 29 -4.19 -11.36 29.42
N ASN A 30 -4.01 -10.30 30.21
CA ASN A 30 -3.60 -10.46 31.60
C ASN A 30 -4.82 -10.94 32.37
N LYS A 31 -4.96 -12.28 32.41
CA LYS A 31 -5.21 -13.04 33.63
C LYS A 31 -5.89 -12.17 34.69
N THR A 32 -7.22 -12.15 34.71
CA THR A 32 -7.89 -12.00 36.01
C THR A 32 -7.22 -13.03 36.90
N PRO A 33 -6.52 -12.62 37.98
CA PRO A 33 -5.99 -13.61 38.88
C PRO A 33 -7.24 -14.32 39.39
N SER A 34 -7.39 -15.59 38.99
CA SER A 34 -8.31 -16.51 39.61
C SER A 34 -7.78 -16.76 41.02
N ILE A 35 -7.91 -15.73 41.87
CA ILE A 35 -7.76 -15.84 43.30
C ILE A 35 -8.78 -16.90 43.68
N SER A 36 -8.25 -18.02 44.10
CA SER A 36 -8.99 -19.16 44.57
C SER A 36 -10.04 -18.62 45.53
N ARG A 37 -11.33 -18.69 45.15
CA ARG A 37 -12.49 -18.16 45.87
C ARG A 37 -12.69 -18.89 47.20
N LYS A 38 -11.72 -18.81 48.10
CA LYS A 38 -11.74 -19.43 49.42
C LYS A 38 -12.55 -18.52 50.32
N LYS A 39 -13.87 -18.76 50.30
CA LYS A 39 -14.92 -18.18 51.16
C LYS A 39 -15.04 -16.66 51.03
N LEU A 40 -16.24 -16.20 50.66
CA LEU A 40 -16.66 -14.79 50.77
C LEU A 40 -16.16 -14.23 52.10
N ALA A 41 -15.21 -13.28 52.04
CA ALA A 41 -14.27 -12.99 53.11
C ALA A 41 -14.93 -12.34 54.35
N SER A 42 -16.16 -11.84 54.21
CA SER A 42 -16.94 -11.35 55.33
C SER A 42 -18.39 -11.88 55.29
N PRO A 43 -19.03 -12.08 56.46
CA PRO A 43 -20.43 -12.46 56.54
C PRO A 43 -21.36 -11.43 55.89
N GLU A 44 -20.97 -10.14 55.87
CA GLU A 44 -21.70 -9.05 55.22
C GLU A 44 -21.71 -9.19 53.70
N VAL A 45 -20.57 -9.51 53.08
CA VAL A 45 -20.47 -9.77 51.62
C VAL A 45 -21.36 -10.95 51.23
N ARG A 46 -21.37 -12.01 52.05
CA ARG A 46 -22.25 -13.16 51.85
C ARG A 46 -23.72 -12.80 51.99
N CYS A 47 -24.07 -11.96 52.96
CA CYS A 47 -25.43 -11.47 53.14
C CYS A 47 -25.91 -10.69 51.90
N ILE A 48 -25.10 -9.75 51.42
CA ILE A 48 -25.41 -8.91 50.25
C ILE A 48 -25.63 -9.78 48.99
N ILE A 49 -24.75 -10.74 48.74
CA ILE A 49 -24.88 -11.67 47.60
C ILE A 49 -26.12 -12.56 47.76
N ASN A 50 -26.38 -13.08 48.96
CA ASN A 50 -27.55 -13.93 49.21
C ASN A 50 -28.87 -13.17 49.02
N VAL A 51 -28.94 -11.89 49.36
CA VAL A 51 -30.12 -11.06 49.09
C VAL A 51 -30.36 -10.93 47.59
N LEU A 52 -29.30 -10.74 46.80
CA LEU A 52 -29.41 -10.68 45.33
C LEU A 52 -29.79 -12.02 44.72
N ASP A 53 -29.23 -13.11 45.24
CA ASP A 53 -29.60 -14.47 44.82
C ASP A 53 -31.07 -14.76 45.15
N GLU A 54 -31.55 -14.37 46.33
CA GLU A 54 -32.97 -14.50 46.70
C GLU A 54 -33.87 -13.63 45.80
N CYS A 55 -33.45 -12.42 45.46
CA CYS A 55 -34.17 -11.57 44.52
C CYS A 55 -34.21 -12.17 43.11
N LEU A 56 -33.10 -12.72 42.62
CA LEU A 56 -33.03 -13.41 41.33
C LEU A 56 -33.94 -14.64 41.29
N CYS A 57 -33.99 -15.43 42.37
CA CYS A 57 -34.91 -16.56 42.47
C CYS A 57 -36.38 -16.11 42.40
N LYS A 58 -36.75 -15.06 43.17
CA LYS A 58 -38.12 -14.51 43.15
C LYS A 58 -38.51 -14.01 41.76
N VAL A 59 -37.65 -13.23 41.11
CA VAL A 59 -37.88 -12.71 39.75
C VAL A 59 -37.98 -13.87 38.74
N THR A 60 -37.19 -14.92 38.91
CA THR A 60 -37.24 -16.10 38.03
C THR A 60 -38.56 -16.85 38.16
N VAL A 61 -39.05 -17.08 39.39
CA VAL A 61 -40.35 -17.71 39.64
C VAL A 61 -41.49 -16.84 39.14
N SER A 62 -41.45 -15.53 39.40
CA SER A 62 -42.45 -14.58 38.89
C SER A 62 -42.48 -14.51 37.36
N SER A 63 -41.36 -14.76 36.67
CA SER A 63 -41.29 -14.74 35.20
C SER A 63 -42.02 -15.88 34.50
N VAL A 64 -42.44 -16.89 35.25
CA VAL A 64 -43.09 -18.10 34.73
C VAL A 64 -44.43 -18.38 35.40
N LEU A 65 -45.00 -17.40 36.11
CA LEU A 65 -46.32 -17.53 36.70
C LEU A 65 -47.38 -17.68 35.60
N PRO A 66 -48.24 -18.70 35.69
CA PRO A 66 -49.35 -18.85 34.76
C PRO A 66 -50.37 -17.73 34.97
N CYS A 67 -51.16 -17.43 33.95
CA CYS A 67 -52.22 -16.43 34.02
C CYS A 67 -53.56 -17.03 34.45
N GLU A 68 -53.73 -18.32 34.18
CA GLU A 68 -54.87 -19.15 34.56
C GLU A 68 -54.36 -20.54 34.95
N LEU A 69 -54.99 -21.16 35.95
CA LEU A 69 -54.60 -22.49 36.42
C LEU A 69 -55.39 -23.55 35.65
N VAL A 70 -54.80 -24.09 34.60
CA VAL A 70 -55.39 -25.12 33.74
C VAL A 70 -55.06 -26.52 34.26
N ASN A 71 -53.82 -26.71 34.71
CA ASN A 71 -53.33 -27.99 35.25
C ASN A 71 -52.80 -27.78 36.69
N PRO A 72 -53.65 -27.90 37.73
CA PRO A 72 -53.21 -27.77 39.12
C PRO A 72 -52.33 -28.95 39.58
N GLU A 73 -52.43 -30.11 38.91
CA GLU A 73 -51.70 -31.33 39.26
C GLU A 73 -50.19 -31.16 39.15
N SER A 74 -49.71 -30.45 38.12
CA SER A 74 -48.26 -30.21 37.91
C SER A 74 -47.63 -29.38 39.03
N VAL A 75 -48.40 -28.49 39.65
CA VAL A 75 -47.98 -27.66 40.78
C VAL A 75 -48.12 -28.43 42.09
N SER A 76 -49.12 -29.30 42.21
CA SER A 76 -49.36 -30.11 43.41
C SER A 76 -48.24 -31.13 43.63
N GLU A 77 -47.78 -31.80 42.56
CA GLU A 77 -46.73 -32.82 42.63
C GLU A 77 -45.37 -32.26 43.10
N GLU A 78 -45.00 -31.08 42.60
CA GLU A 78 -43.68 -30.48 42.87
C GLU A 78 -43.67 -29.49 44.04
N LEU A 79 -44.77 -28.76 44.27
CA LEU A 79 -44.83 -27.66 45.25
C LEU A 79 -45.78 -27.92 46.42
N GLY A 80 -46.65 -28.92 46.32
CA GLY A 80 -47.62 -29.32 47.34
C GLY A 80 -48.95 -28.54 47.31
N GLU A 81 -49.98 -29.12 47.93
CA GLU A 81 -51.35 -28.55 48.00
C GLU A 81 -51.40 -27.10 48.53
N PRO A 82 -50.62 -26.69 49.56
CA PRO A 82 -50.64 -25.30 50.05
C PRO A 82 -50.15 -24.28 49.01
N ALA A 83 -49.24 -24.69 48.12
CA ALA A 83 -48.75 -23.84 47.03
C ALA A 83 -49.80 -23.69 45.93
N VAL A 84 -50.54 -24.76 45.61
CA VAL A 84 -51.66 -24.74 44.66
C VAL A 84 -52.78 -23.83 45.18
N GLU A 85 -53.16 -23.96 46.45
CA GLU A 85 -54.16 -23.10 47.08
C GLU A 85 -53.74 -21.63 47.05
N SER A 86 -52.51 -21.33 47.49
CA SER A 86 -51.99 -19.95 47.49
C SER A 86 -51.88 -19.36 46.07
N LEU A 87 -51.55 -20.19 45.07
CA LEU A 87 -51.49 -19.77 43.66
C LEU A 87 -52.90 -19.50 43.11
N SER A 88 -53.88 -20.37 43.40
CA SER A 88 -55.26 -20.18 42.97
C SER A 88 -55.88 -18.88 43.51
N VAL A 89 -55.60 -18.56 44.78
CA VAL A 89 -56.02 -17.31 45.42
C VAL A 89 -55.34 -16.11 44.75
N HIS A 90 -54.04 -16.20 44.47
CA HIS A 90 -53.30 -15.14 43.77
C HIS A 90 -53.85 -14.87 42.37
N LEU A 91 -54.10 -15.92 41.58
CA LEU A 91 -54.61 -15.79 40.21
C LEU A 91 -56.01 -15.17 40.17
N ARG A 92 -56.89 -15.57 41.11
CA ARG A 92 -58.21 -14.96 41.25
C ARG A 92 -58.11 -13.46 41.58
N LEU A 93 -57.29 -13.09 42.57
CA LEU A 93 -57.09 -11.69 42.95
C LEU A 93 -56.42 -10.88 41.82
N ALA A 94 -55.49 -11.47 41.08
CA ALA A 94 -54.85 -10.83 39.93
C ALA A 94 -55.84 -10.60 38.77
N GLN A 95 -56.78 -11.52 38.55
CA GLN A 95 -57.85 -11.35 37.58
C GLN A 95 -58.84 -10.26 37.99
N GLU A 96 -59.26 -10.24 39.27
CA GLU A 96 -60.09 -9.18 39.83
C GLU A 96 -59.42 -7.81 39.73
N TYR A 97 -58.12 -7.72 40.01
CA TYR A 97 -57.35 -6.48 39.87
C TYR A 97 -57.25 -6.01 38.41
N ARG A 98 -56.95 -6.91 37.46
CA ARG A 98 -56.92 -6.57 36.03
C ARG A 98 -58.27 -6.04 35.53
N SER A 99 -59.38 -6.55 36.06
CA SER A 99 -60.73 -6.09 35.69
C SER A 99 -61.10 -4.69 36.20
N LEU A 100 -60.33 -4.15 37.15
CA LEU A 100 -60.58 -2.84 37.78
C LEU A 100 -59.62 -1.75 37.29
N GLN A 101 -58.60 -2.14 36.53
CA GLN A 101 -57.51 -1.27 36.07
C GLN A 101 -57.98 -0.12 35.16
N ASP A 102 -59.26 -0.09 34.77
CA ASP A 102 -59.90 1.00 34.01
C ASP A 102 -60.56 2.09 34.89
N THR A 103 -60.61 1.93 36.21
CA THR A 103 -61.30 2.87 37.12
C THR A 103 -60.39 3.38 38.25
N ASP A 104 -59.57 4.40 37.95
CA ASP A 104 -58.52 4.97 38.82
C ASP A 104 -59.07 5.47 40.18
N THR A 105 -59.17 4.56 41.16
CA THR A 105 -59.87 4.76 42.44
C THR A 105 -59.02 4.32 43.65
N SER A 106 -59.41 4.76 44.85
CA SER A 106 -58.76 4.34 46.10
C SER A 106 -58.83 2.81 46.34
N GLU A 107 -59.75 2.11 45.69
CA GLU A 107 -59.91 0.66 45.77
C GLU A 107 -58.78 -0.09 45.03
N ASP A 108 -58.23 0.50 43.96
CA ASP A 108 -57.13 -0.10 43.19
C ASP A 108 -55.87 -0.26 44.03
N LYS A 109 -55.58 0.71 44.91
CA LYS A 109 -54.43 0.65 45.81
C LYS A 109 -54.58 -0.42 46.89
N SER A 110 -55.81 -0.69 47.34
CA SER A 110 -56.07 -1.77 48.31
C SER A 110 -55.91 -3.14 47.64
N LYS A 111 -56.51 -3.33 46.47
CA LYS A 111 -56.44 -4.59 45.72
C LYS A 111 -55.04 -4.89 45.19
N ALA A 112 -54.29 -3.87 44.76
CA ALA A 112 -52.88 -4.03 44.41
C ALA A 112 -52.05 -4.57 45.60
N ARG A 113 -52.35 -4.16 46.83
CA ARG A 113 -51.70 -4.70 48.04
C ARG A 113 -52.11 -6.15 48.30
N GLU A 114 -53.38 -6.50 48.11
CA GLU A 114 -53.86 -7.89 48.26
C GLU A 114 -53.24 -8.83 47.21
N VAL A 115 -53.06 -8.38 45.96
CA VAL A 115 -52.33 -9.10 44.92
C VAL A 115 -50.85 -9.25 45.29
N GLN A 116 -50.24 -8.19 45.83
CA GLN A 116 -48.85 -8.24 46.28
C GLN A 116 -48.64 -9.22 47.46
N ASP A 117 -49.54 -9.20 48.43
CA ASP A 117 -49.45 -10.06 49.62
C ASP A 117 -49.78 -11.52 49.30
N SER A 118 -50.73 -11.79 48.38
CA SER A 118 -50.97 -13.13 47.86
C SER A 118 -49.78 -13.69 47.08
N LEU A 119 -49.12 -12.86 46.26
CA LEU A 119 -47.88 -13.24 45.58
C LEU A 119 -46.75 -13.55 46.58
N ARG A 120 -46.60 -12.72 47.62
CA ARG A 120 -45.62 -12.97 48.69
C ARG A 120 -45.91 -14.25 49.44
N ASN A 121 -47.17 -14.54 49.73
CA ASN A 121 -47.58 -15.78 50.37
C ASN A 121 -47.27 -16.99 49.47
N PHE A 122 -47.54 -16.91 48.17
CA PHE A 122 -47.16 -17.97 47.23
C PHE A 122 -45.63 -18.16 47.19
N LEU A 123 -44.87 -17.08 47.05
CA LEU A 123 -43.40 -17.15 47.04
C LEU A 123 -42.81 -17.70 48.35
N ARG A 124 -43.50 -17.57 49.49
CA ARG A 124 -43.10 -18.21 50.76
C ARG A 124 -43.27 -19.72 50.74
N HIS A 125 -44.30 -20.24 50.08
CA HIS A 125 -44.51 -21.68 49.89
C HIS A 125 -43.54 -22.27 48.87
N VAL A 126 -43.08 -21.46 47.90
CA VAL A 126 -42.06 -21.85 46.92
C VAL A 126 -40.64 -21.80 47.50
N ARG A 127 -40.37 -20.92 48.47
CA ARG A 127 -39.04 -20.69 49.06
C ARG A 127 -38.28 -21.94 49.55
N PRO A 128 -38.93 -22.95 50.18
CA PRO A 128 -38.25 -24.16 50.66
C PRO A 128 -37.76 -25.06 49.52
N HIS A 129 -38.29 -24.90 48.31
CA HIS A 129 -37.87 -25.64 47.12
C HIS A 129 -36.60 -24.99 46.59
N ILE A 130 -35.47 -25.61 46.93
CA ILE A 130 -34.11 -25.08 46.68
C ILE A 130 -33.81 -24.98 45.18
N ASP A 131 -34.43 -25.85 44.37
CA ASP A 131 -34.19 -25.91 42.93
C ASP A 131 -35.24 -25.12 42.16
N VAL A 132 -34.79 -24.08 41.46
CA VAL A 132 -35.65 -23.18 40.68
C VAL A 132 -36.17 -23.85 39.40
N GLU A 133 -35.48 -24.86 38.88
CA GLU A 133 -35.84 -25.51 37.61
C GLU A 133 -37.09 -26.41 37.71
N PRO A 134 -37.26 -27.31 38.70
CA PRO A 134 -38.50 -28.07 38.91
C PRO A 134 -39.72 -27.18 39.14
N VAL A 135 -39.57 -26.12 39.95
CA VAL A 135 -40.58 -25.10 40.22
C VAL A 135 -41.02 -24.41 38.93
N LYS A 136 -40.04 -24.07 38.09
CA LYS A 136 -40.27 -23.38 36.82
C LYS A 136 -40.98 -24.28 35.80
N THR A 137 -40.59 -25.55 35.71
CA THR A 137 -41.28 -26.51 34.83
C THR A 137 -42.71 -26.78 35.28
N ALA A 138 -42.94 -26.88 36.61
CA ALA A 138 -44.26 -27.06 37.19
C ALA A 138 -45.19 -25.88 36.87
N LEU A 139 -44.69 -24.65 37.00
CA LEU A 139 -45.47 -23.42 36.73
C LEU A 139 -45.69 -23.16 35.24
N GLN A 140 -44.73 -23.50 34.38
CA GLN A 140 -44.90 -23.44 32.92
C GLN A 140 -45.92 -24.47 32.41
N GLY A 141 -46.02 -25.63 33.05
CA GLY A 141 -47.01 -26.67 32.72
C GLY A 141 -48.41 -26.40 33.28
N ALA A 142 -48.53 -25.47 34.22
CA ALA A 142 -49.76 -25.17 34.95
C ALA A 142 -50.78 -24.34 34.15
N GLY A 143 -50.34 -23.59 33.13
CA GLY A 143 -51.22 -22.76 32.29
C GLY A 143 -50.50 -21.75 31.41
N PRO A 144 -51.24 -20.94 30.62
CA PRO A 144 -50.66 -19.97 29.67
C PRO A 144 -49.98 -18.80 30.39
N ILE A 145 -48.89 -18.28 29.82
CA ILE A 145 -48.11 -17.14 30.35
C ILE A 145 -48.29 -15.93 29.42
N VAL A 146 -48.52 -14.74 29.98
CA VAL A 146 -48.58 -13.48 29.22
C VAL A 146 -47.18 -13.12 28.70
N GLN A 147 -47.04 -13.03 27.38
CA GLN A 147 -45.74 -12.81 26.71
C GLN A 147 -45.17 -11.39 26.91
N GLU A 148 -46.02 -10.38 27.01
CA GLU A 148 -45.58 -8.97 27.14
C GLU A 148 -44.89 -8.71 28.50
N ASP A 149 -45.44 -9.26 29.58
CA ASP A 149 -44.85 -9.19 30.93
C ASP A 149 -43.54 -9.99 31.02
N GLN A 150 -43.39 -11.03 30.21
CA GLN A 150 -42.19 -11.87 30.22
C GLN A 150 -40.94 -11.09 29.77
N GLN A 151 -41.02 -10.24 28.73
CA GLN A 151 -39.86 -9.51 28.23
C GLN A 151 -39.31 -8.51 29.26
N ALA A 152 -40.20 -7.78 29.95
CA ALA A 152 -39.81 -6.84 30.99
C ALA A 152 -39.15 -7.54 32.19
N VAL A 153 -39.71 -8.68 32.61
CA VAL A 153 -39.17 -9.48 33.71
C VAL A 153 -37.83 -10.13 33.33
N GLN A 154 -37.65 -10.53 32.06
CA GLN A 154 -36.38 -11.04 31.55
C GLN A 154 -35.29 -9.98 31.48
N ALA A 155 -35.63 -8.75 31.06
CA ALA A 155 -34.71 -7.61 31.10
C ALA A 155 -34.27 -7.29 32.54
N LEU A 156 -35.21 -7.30 33.48
CA LEU A 156 -34.91 -7.11 34.91
C LEU A 156 -33.99 -8.22 35.46
N ARG A 157 -34.27 -9.49 35.12
CA ARG A 157 -33.43 -10.63 35.52
C ARG A 157 -31.99 -10.47 35.00
N THR A 158 -31.85 -10.07 33.74
CA THR A 158 -30.54 -9.87 33.09
C THR A 158 -29.78 -8.71 33.74
N GLY A 159 -30.45 -7.60 34.04
CA GLY A 159 -29.88 -6.48 34.79
C GLY A 159 -29.42 -6.88 36.19
N LEU A 160 -30.23 -7.66 36.93
CA LEU A 160 -29.88 -8.16 38.26
C LEU A 160 -28.68 -9.13 38.22
N GLN A 161 -28.57 -9.96 37.17
CA GLN A 161 -27.40 -10.83 36.97
C GLN A 161 -26.14 -10.00 36.71
N ALA A 162 -26.20 -9.00 35.83
CA ALA A 162 -25.07 -8.10 35.57
C ALA A 162 -24.63 -7.33 36.84
N ILE A 163 -25.59 -6.82 37.62
CA ILE A 163 -25.30 -6.15 38.89
C ILE A 163 -24.64 -7.11 39.87
N ARG A 164 -25.11 -8.35 39.96
CA ARG A 164 -24.50 -9.38 40.82
C ARG A 164 -23.06 -9.65 40.44
N GLU A 165 -22.75 -9.78 39.16
CA GLU A 165 -21.38 -9.99 38.68
C GLU A 165 -20.46 -8.82 39.08
N VAL A 166 -20.88 -7.58 38.82
CA VAL A 166 -20.14 -6.37 39.20
C VAL A 166 -19.95 -6.27 40.71
N LEU A 167 -20.98 -6.57 41.50
CA LEU A 167 -20.88 -6.52 42.96
C LEU A 167 -19.96 -7.59 43.51
N ILE A 168 -19.96 -8.80 42.94
CA ILE A 168 -18.99 -9.83 43.33
C ILE A 168 -17.57 -9.36 43.03
N GLU A 169 -17.34 -8.75 41.87
CA GLU A 169 -16.04 -8.17 41.55
C GLU A 169 -15.65 -7.08 42.57
N GLN A 170 -16.52 -6.10 42.83
CA GLN A 170 -16.24 -4.99 43.74
C GLN A 170 -16.08 -5.40 45.21
N LEU A 171 -16.87 -6.36 45.70
CA LEU A 171 -16.79 -6.84 47.08
C LEU A 171 -15.61 -7.77 47.32
N MET A 172 -15.04 -8.32 46.25
CA MET A 172 -13.87 -9.21 46.31
C MET A 172 -12.57 -8.50 45.91
N THR A 173 -12.63 -7.30 45.33
CA THR A 173 -11.44 -6.47 45.09
C THR A 173 -10.93 -5.87 46.40
N THR A 174 -9.65 -6.08 46.66
CA THR A 174 -8.99 -5.47 47.82
C THR A 174 -8.64 -4.00 47.53
N PRO A 175 -8.59 -3.12 48.55
CA PRO A 175 -8.17 -1.73 48.35
C PRO A 175 -6.82 -1.63 47.65
N ARG A 176 -5.88 -2.54 47.95
CA ARG A 176 -4.56 -2.60 47.33
C ARG A 176 -4.64 -2.87 45.82
N GLU A 177 -5.45 -3.84 45.39
CA GLU A 177 -5.66 -4.15 43.97
C GLU A 177 -6.29 -2.95 43.23
N GLU A 178 -7.24 -2.24 43.85
CA GLU A 178 -7.82 -1.04 43.26
C GLU A 178 -6.81 0.09 43.07
N TRP A 179 -5.89 0.28 44.04
CA TRP A 179 -4.80 1.25 43.94
C TRP A 179 -3.83 0.90 42.80
N GLU A 180 -3.44 -0.38 42.71
CA GLU A 180 -2.56 -0.88 41.65
C GLU A 180 -3.21 -0.72 40.27
N GLN A 181 -4.51 -1.04 40.14
CA GLN A 181 -5.25 -0.88 38.89
C GLN A 181 -5.41 0.59 38.48
N ARG A 182 -5.58 1.51 39.45
CA ARG A 182 -5.60 2.95 39.18
C ARG A 182 -4.24 3.46 38.73
N ARG A 183 -3.18 3.06 39.44
CA ARG A 183 -1.80 3.44 39.10
C ARG A 183 -1.40 2.93 37.71
N PHE A 184 -1.69 1.68 37.39
CA PHE A 184 -1.38 1.10 36.08
C PHE A 184 -2.10 1.85 34.95
N ARG A 185 -3.40 2.16 35.13
CA ARG A 185 -4.17 2.96 34.16
C ARG A 185 -3.56 4.35 33.96
N GLN A 186 -3.13 5.01 35.02
CA GLN A 186 -2.47 6.31 34.94
C GLN A 186 -1.12 6.21 34.21
N GLU A 187 -0.25 5.28 34.60
CA GLU A 187 1.05 5.08 33.96
C GLU A 187 0.91 4.74 32.47
N ALA A 188 -0.09 3.93 32.09
CA ALA A 188 -0.40 3.64 30.70
C ALA A 188 -0.85 4.89 29.94
N GLY A 189 -1.72 5.73 30.54
CA GLY A 189 -2.14 6.99 29.96
C GLY A 189 -0.98 7.97 29.75
N ASP A 190 -0.08 8.07 30.72
CA ASP A 190 1.08 8.97 30.63
C ASP A 190 2.13 8.46 29.64
N ARG A 191 2.31 7.14 29.52
CA ARG A 191 3.09 6.54 28.44
C ARG A 191 2.48 6.85 27.08
N GLN A 192 1.17 6.71 26.94
CA GLN A 192 0.47 6.97 25.69
C GLN A 192 0.64 8.43 25.25
N LYS A 193 0.51 9.38 26.19
CA LYS A 193 0.76 10.81 25.92
C LYS A 193 2.19 11.09 25.46
N ARG A 194 3.19 10.47 26.11
CA ARG A 194 4.60 10.62 25.71
C ARG A 194 4.86 10.02 24.33
N ASN A 195 4.33 8.82 24.08
CA ASN A 195 4.45 8.15 22.79
C ASN A 195 3.79 8.97 21.67
N ALA A 196 2.61 9.55 21.91
CA ALA A 196 1.94 10.41 20.94
C ALA A 196 2.77 11.65 20.57
N LYS A 197 3.42 12.28 21.56
CA LYS A 197 4.32 13.42 21.32
C LYS A 197 5.56 13.01 20.50
N LEU A 198 6.18 11.88 20.84
CA LEU A 198 7.34 11.36 20.11
C LEU A 198 6.97 11.00 18.66
N LEU A 199 5.83 10.33 18.49
CA LEU A 199 5.32 9.96 17.17
C LEU A 199 5.07 11.21 16.31
N TYR A 200 4.44 12.24 16.86
CA TYR A 200 4.26 13.51 16.16
C TYR A 200 5.59 14.17 15.76
N SER A 201 6.59 14.18 16.64
CA SER A 201 7.93 14.73 16.33
C SER A 201 8.59 13.97 15.18
N VAL A 202 8.61 12.64 15.27
CA VAL A 202 9.23 11.78 14.25
C VAL A 202 8.49 11.88 12.91
N GLU A 203 7.16 11.90 12.92
CA GLU A 203 6.36 12.10 11.70
C GLU A 203 6.61 13.49 11.07
N GLN A 204 6.87 14.51 11.88
CA GLN A 204 7.24 15.83 11.38
C GLN A 204 8.65 15.82 10.78
N GLU A 205 9.63 15.22 11.45
CA GLU A 205 10.99 15.06 10.93
C GLU A 205 11.00 14.30 9.60
N VAL A 206 10.26 13.19 9.52
CA VAL A 206 10.11 12.42 8.27
C VAL A 206 9.48 13.25 7.16
N ARG A 207 8.45 14.05 7.45
CA ARG A 207 7.84 14.95 6.47
C ARG A 207 8.85 15.98 5.96
N THR A 208 9.54 16.67 6.86
CA THR A 208 10.55 17.67 6.47
C THR A 208 11.71 17.06 5.67
N ALA A 209 12.15 15.86 6.01
CA ALA A 209 13.21 15.15 5.29
C ALA A 209 12.75 14.72 3.87
N ASN A 210 11.49 14.28 3.73
CA ASN A 210 10.91 13.95 2.43
C ASN A 210 10.76 15.19 1.55
N GLU A 211 10.22 16.29 2.09
CA GLU A 211 10.11 17.57 1.37
C GLU A 211 11.48 18.05 0.88
N HIS A 212 12.49 18.02 1.76
CA HIS A 212 13.85 18.38 1.38
C HIS A 212 14.42 17.47 0.29
N ARG A 213 14.19 16.16 0.38
CA ARG A 213 14.64 15.21 -0.65
C ARG A 213 13.97 15.49 -1.98
N ASP A 214 12.67 15.74 -1.99
CA ASP A 214 11.90 16.00 -3.21
C ASP A 214 12.33 17.33 -3.86
N ASP A 215 12.68 18.35 -3.06
CA ASP A 215 13.30 19.59 -3.55
C ASP A 215 14.65 19.36 -4.23
N VAL A 216 15.51 18.53 -3.62
CA VAL A 216 16.82 18.18 -4.20
C VAL A 216 16.63 17.40 -5.50
N ILE A 217 15.71 16.44 -5.53
CA ILE A 217 15.38 15.69 -6.75
C ILE A 217 14.89 16.64 -7.83
N SER A 218 13.96 17.55 -7.53
CA SER A 218 13.45 18.54 -8.49
C SER A 218 14.55 19.44 -9.06
N LYS A 219 15.51 19.87 -8.23
CA LYS A 219 16.68 20.65 -8.69
C LYS A 219 17.56 19.83 -9.63
N LYS A 220 17.86 18.57 -9.27
CA LYS A 220 18.68 17.68 -10.09
C LYS A 220 18.01 17.32 -11.40
N ASP A 221 16.70 17.12 -11.40
CA ASP A 221 15.93 16.87 -12.62
C ASP A 221 16.00 18.08 -13.57
N LYS A 222 15.91 19.32 -13.06
CA LYS A 222 16.08 20.53 -13.87
C LYS A 222 17.49 20.63 -14.46
N GLU A 223 18.53 20.33 -13.68
CA GLU A 223 19.92 20.27 -14.16
C GLU A 223 20.08 19.22 -15.27
N ILE A 224 19.51 18.02 -15.08
CA ILE A 224 19.54 16.95 -16.08
C ILE A 224 18.83 17.38 -17.37
N GLN A 225 17.66 18.01 -17.28
CA GLN A 225 16.93 18.51 -18.45
C GLN A 225 17.73 19.58 -19.20
N HIS A 226 18.35 20.51 -18.48
CA HIS A 226 19.22 21.52 -19.07
C HIS A 226 20.43 20.90 -19.78
N MET A 227 21.11 19.95 -19.13
CA MET A 227 22.25 19.25 -19.73
C MET A 227 21.84 18.45 -20.97
N LYS A 228 20.71 17.73 -20.93
CA LYS A 228 20.16 17.02 -22.10
C LYS A 228 19.90 17.97 -23.26
N TYR A 229 19.27 19.12 -22.98
CA TYR A 229 19.02 20.14 -24.00
C TYR A 229 20.34 20.68 -24.58
N SER A 230 21.33 20.98 -23.73
CA SER A 230 22.64 21.48 -24.17
C SER A 230 23.39 20.45 -25.04
N ILE A 231 23.35 19.17 -24.67
CA ILE A 231 23.97 18.09 -25.46
C ILE A 231 23.30 18.01 -26.83
N HIS A 232 21.97 17.91 -26.88
CA HIS A 232 21.25 17.85 -28.15
C HIS A 232 21.45 19.08 -29.04
N LYS A 233 21.62 20.25 -28.44
CA LYS A 233 21.95 21.48 -29.17
C LYS A 233 23.33 21.36 -29.82
N VAL A 234 24.36 20.94 -29.07
CA VAL A 234 25.72 20.77 -29.60
C VAL A 234 25.76 19.67 -30.66
N GLU A 235 25.09 18.54 -30.44
CA GLU A 235 24.99 17.46 -31.43
C GLU A 235 24.46 17.98 -32.76
N ARG A 236 23.34 18.72 -32.73
CA ARG A 236 22.75 19.33 -33.94
C ARG A 236 23.70 20.34 -34.60
N GLU A 237 24.33 21.21 -33.83
CA GLU A 237 25.28 22.20 -34.36
C GLU A 237 26.52 21.51 -34.99
N CYS A 238 26.98 20.40 -34.41
CA CYS A 238 28.06 19.58 -34.97
C CYS A 238 27.65 18.91 -36.28
N GLU A 239 26.45 18.31 -36.37
CA GLU A 239 25.93 17.72 -37.60
C GLU A 239 25.83 18.76 -38.72
N GLU A 240 25.26 19.92 -38.43
CA GLU A 240 25.15 21.03 -39.39
C GLU A 240 26.53 21.53 -39.85
N PHE A 241 27.49 21.63 -38.93
CA PHE A 241 28.86 22.01 -39.26
C PHE A 241 29.55 20.97 -40.15
N GLU A 242 29.43 19.68 -39.83
CA GLU A 242 29.97 18.60 -40.65
C GLU A 242 29.44 18.64 -42.08
N ASP A 243 28.12 18.80 -42.25
CA ASP A 243 27.50 18.87 -43.57
C ASP A 243 27.98 20.08 -44.37
N GLN A 244 28.13 21.24 -43.72
CA GLN A 244 28.69 22.43 -44.35
C GLN A 244 30.15 22.23 -44.77
N VAL A 245 30.98 21.62 -43.92
CA VAL A 245 32.39 21.34 -44.23
C VAL A 245 32.50 20.35 -45.37
N LYS A 246 31.75 19.25 -45.36
CA LYS A 246 31.71 18.26 -46.44
C LYS A 246 31.33 18.91 -47.77
N LYS A 247 30.27 19.75 -47.76
CA LYS A 247 29.83 20.45 -48.97
C LYS A 247 30.88 21.42 -49.51
N LYS A 248 31.53 22.21 -48.65
CA LYS A 248 32.60 23.14 -49.05
C LYS A 248 33.83 22.39 -49.59
N ALA A 249 34.22 21.29 -48.95
CA ALA A 249 35.32 20.46 -49.40
C ALA A 249 35.05 19.84 -50.77
N GLU A 250 33.85 19.32 -51.01
CA GLU A 250 33.45 18.78 -52.31
C GLU A 250 33.44 19.87 -53.40
N GLN A 251 32.87 21.04 -53.11
CA GLN A 251 32.89 22.17 -54.05
C GLN A 251 34.30 22.61 -54.41
N GLN A 252 35.19 22.68 -53.41
CA GLN A 252 36.59 23.03 -53.62
C GLN A 252 37.30 21.96 -54.46
N TYR A 253 37.12 20.67 -54.13
CA TYR A 253 37.68 19.56 -54.90
C TYR A 253 37.23 19.58 -56.36
N GLN A 254 35.94 19.80 -56.63
CA GLN A 254 35.41 19.88 -57.99
C GLN A 254 35.97 21.09 -58.76
N SER A 255 36.16 22.23 -58.09
CA SER A 255 36.79 23.42 -58.68
C SER A 255 38.26 23.15 -59.03
N ASP A 256 39.02 22.56 -58.11
CA ASP A 256 40.44 22.25 -58.29
C ASP A 256 40.65 21.18 -59.38
N LEU A 257 39.79 20.17 -59.44
CA LEU A 257 39.80 19.15 -60.48
C LEU A 257 39.64 19.78 -61.86
N LYS A 258 38.62 20.62 -62.05
CA LYS A 258 38.38 21.32 -63.33
C LYS A 258 39.56 22.23 -63.70
N ASN A 259 40.08 22.99 -62.75
CA ASN A 259 41.24 23.87 -62.99
C ASN A 259 42.49 23.06 -63.40
N SER A 260 42.71 21.91 -62.75
CA SER A 260 43.81 21.00 -63.09
C SER A 260 43.63 20.38 -64.48
N GLU A 261 42.43 19.95 -64.82
CA GLU A 261 42.11 19.41 -66.16
C GLU A 261 42.35 20.44 -67.26
N VAL A 262 41.93 21.70 -67.05
CA VAL A 262 42.17 22.80 -68.01
C VAL A 262 43.67 23.02 -68.21
N LYS A 263 44.46 23.09 -67.12
CA LYS A 263 45.92 23.23 -67.21
C LYS A 263 46.58 22.05 -67.92
N ARG A 264 46.12 20.83 -67.64
CA ARG A 264 46.62 19.61 -68.28
C ARG A 264 46.39 19.65 -69.79
N LEU A 265 45.21 20.08 -70.23
CA LEU A 265 44.89 20.23 -71.67
C LEU A 265 45.77 21.30 -72.33
N GLN A 266 45.96 22.44 -71.68
CA GLN A 266 46.85 23.51 -72.18
C GLN A 266 48.29 23.01 -72.35
N LEU A 267 48.87 22.36 -71.34
CA LEU A 267 50.22 21.81 -71.42
C LEU A 267 50.33 20.71 -72.48
N GLN A 268 49.29 19.89 -72.67
CA GLN A 268 49.26 18.86 -73.71
C GLN A 268 49.22 19.48 -75.11
N GLU A 269 48.47 20.57 -75.30
CA GLU A 269 48.45 21.33 -76.54
C GLU A 269 49.80 21.99 -76.82
N GLU A 270 50.39 22.68 -75.84
CA GLU A 270 51.74 23.27 -75.94
C GLU A 270 52.80 22.22 -76.29
N ALA A 271 52.78 21.06 -75.62
CA ALA A 271 53.69 19.95 -75.92
C ALA A 271 53.51 19.45 -77.37
N SER A 272 52.27 19.34 -77.84
CA SER A 272 51.96 18.93 -79.22
C SER A 272 52.46 19.97 -80.24
N GLN A 273 52.26 21.25 -79.96
CA GLN A 273 52.76 22.35 -80.79
C GLN A 273 54.29 22.36 -80.85
N LEU A 274 54.97 22.21 -79.70
CA LEU A 274 56.43 22.11 -79.63
C LEU A 274 56.96 20.89 -80.41
N GLN A 275 56.28 19.75 -80.35
CA GLN A 275 56.63 18.57 -81.13
C GLN A 275 56.56 18.84 -82.65
N VAL A 276 55.52 19.54 -83.12
CA VAL A 276 55.40 19.94 -84.53
C VAL A 276 56.51 20.92 -84.92
N GLN A 277 56.82 21.90 -84.06
CA GLN A 277 57.92 22.85 -84.29
C GLN A 277 59.27 22.15 -84.38
N LEU A 278 59.55 21.20 -83.48
CA LEU A 278 60.77 20.41 -83.48
C LEU A 278 60.90 19.57 -84.76
N ASN A 279 59.83 18.90 -85.18
CA ASN A 279 59.81 18.12 -86.42
C ASN A 279 60.08 19.00 -87.65
N ARG A 280 59.47 20.19 -87.70
CA ARG A 280 59.71 21.18 -88.77
C ARG A 280 61.17 21.62 -88.81
N LEU A 281 61.75 22.02 -87.66
CA LEU A 281 63.15 22.44 -87.59
C LEU A 281 64.10 21.31 -87.98
N THR A 282 63.80 20.08 -87.56
CA THR A 282 64.57 18.89 -87.91
C THR A 282 64.54 18.65 -89.42
N ALA A 283 63.37 18.75 -90.07
CA ALA A 283 63.23 18.62 -91.52
C ALA A 283 64.00 19.71 -92.28
N GLN A 284 63.85 20.98 -91.88
CA GLN A 284 64.61 22.10 -92.47
C GLN A 284 66.12 21.91 -92.31
N ASN A 285 66.57 21.40 -91.16
CA ASN A 285 68.00 21.14 -90.94
C ASN A 285 68.51 20.02 -91.85
N ARG A 286 67.75 18.93 -92.00
CA ARG A 286 68.06 17.85 -92.95
C ARG A 286 68.14 18.35 -94.39
N GLU A 287 67.20 19.19 -94.82
CA GLU A 287 67.23 19.79 -96.16
C GLU A 287 68.48 20.65 -96.37
N ARG A 288 68.82 21.51 -95.39
CA ARG A 288 70.05 22.32 -95.43
C ARG A 288 71.30 21.45 -95.47
N GLU A 289 71.35 20.40 -94.65
CA GLU A 289 72.45 19.44 -94.62
C GLU A 289 72.63 18.74 -95.98
N VAL A 290 71.54 18.23 -96.57
CA VAL A 290 71.57 17.60 -97.90
C VAL A 290 72.05 18.59 -98.97
N ALA A 291 71.56 19.83 -98.94
CA ALA A 291 71.99 20.88 -99.87
C ALA A 291 73.49 21.19 -99.73
N LEU A 292 74.01 21.22 -98.49
CA LEU A 292 75.45 21.39 -98.23
C LEU A 292 76.26 20.20 -98.73
N ARG A 293 75.83 18.96 -98.47
CA ARG A 293 76.49 17.75 -99.00
C ARG A 293 76.52 17.75 -100.53
N GLN A 294 75.43 18.14 -101.19
CA GLN A 294 75.39 18.27 -102.66
C GLN A 294 76.37 19.33 -103.17
N LYS A 295 76.47 20.49 -102.51
CA LYS A 295 77.47 21.52 -102.85
C LYS A 295 78.90 21.01 -102.63
N ASN A 296 79.14 20.32 -101.53
CA ASN A 296 80.45 19.75 -101.22
C ASN A 296 80.86 18.73 -102.29
N ASN A 297 79.99 17.77 -102.63
CA ASN A 297 80.26 16.79 -103.69
C ASN A 297 80.53 17.46 -105.05
N LYS A 298 79.82 18.55 -105.39
CA LYS A 298 80.08 19.30 -106.63
C LYS A 298 81.49 19.91 -106.63
N LEU A 299 81.86 20.57 -105.54
CA LEU A 299 83.21 21.13 -105.38
C LEU A 299 84.27 20.02 -105.40
N GLU A 300 84.03 18.90 -104.73
CA GLU A 300 84.91 17.72 -104.77
C GLU A 300 85.07 17.21 -106.21
N THR A 301 83.98 17.08 -106.98
CA THR A 301 84.08 16.68 -108.40
C THR A 301 84.80 17.72 -109.26
N GLU A 302 84.65 19.02 -108.97
CA GLU A 302 85.39 20.10 -109.66
C GLU A 302 86.89 20.04 -109.35
N ILE A 303 87.25 19.80 -108.09
CA ILE A 303 88.63 19.59 -107.64
C ILE A 303 89.20 18.34 -108.32
N GLU A 304 88.48 17.23 -108.33
CA GLU A 304 88.89 15.99 -109.00
C GLU A 304 89.11 16.21 -110.50
N ASN A 305 88.20 16.95 -111.16
CA ASN A 305 88.36 17.33 -112.58
C ASN A 305 89.60 18.22 -112.80
N TRP A 306 89.91 19.14 -111.88
CA TRP A 306 91.13 19.95 -111.96
C TRP A 306 92.38 19.12 -111.75
N ILE A 307 92.37 18.16 -110.81
CA ILE A 307 93.45 17.19 -110.62
C ILE A 307 93.64 16.36 -111.89
N GLN A 308 92.57 15.80 -112.46
CA GLN A 308 92.63 15.02 -113.70
C GLN A 308 93.15 15.84 -114.89
N LYS A 309 92.71 17.11 -115.04
CA LYS A 309 93.25 18.00 -116.08
C LYS A 309 94.75 18.25 -115.88
N TYR A 310 95.17 18.50 -114.65
CA TYR A 310 96.57 18.66 -114.31
C TYR A 310 97.36 17.38 -114.63
N ASP A 311 96.87 16.22 -114.21
CA ASP A 311 97.49 14.92 -114.49
C ASP A 311 97.60 14.64 -116.00
N ALA A 312 96.57 14.99 -116.79
CA ALA A 312 96.60 14.88 -118.25
C ALA A 312 97.62 15.84 -118.91
N GLU A 313 97.69 17.09 -118.45
CA GLU A 313 98.71 18.05 -118.89
C GLU A 313 100.13 17.61 -118.51
N MET A 314 100.28 16.91 -117.37
CA MET A 314 101.55 16.35 -116.91
C MET A 314 101.95 15.08 -117.69
N GLN A 315 100.98 14.25 -118.11
CA GLN A 315 101.23 13.11 -119.03
C GLN A 315 101.60 13.55 -120.45
N GLY A 316 101.12 14.71 -120.91
CA GLY A 316 101.52 15.30 -122.20
C GLY A 316 102.92 15.94 -122.21
N LYS A 317 103.60 16.00 -121.06
CA LYS A 317 104.98 16.51 -120.90
C LYS A 317 106.03 15.41 -120.71
N GLN A 318 105.68 14.14 -120.96
CA GLN A 318 106.60 13.00 -121.06
C GLN A 318 106.77 12.56 -122.52
#